data_AF-A0A841LGF3-F1
#
_entry.id   AF-A0A841LGF3-F1
#
_cell.length_a   1.000
_cell.length_b   1.000
_cell.length_c   1.000
_cell.angle_alpha   90.00
_cell.angle_beta   90.00
_cell.angle_gamma   90.00
#
_symmetry.space_group_name_H-M   'P 1'
#
loop_
_entity.id
_entity.type
_entity.pdbx_description
1 polymer ?
#
loop_
_entity_poly.entity_id
_entity_poly.type
_entity_poly.pdbx_seq_one_letter_code
_entity_poly.pdbx_strand_id
1 'polypeptide(L)'
;MKIIFTILVFLIPLCSIAQKTGIVSNVNYQMGYVYLKGAFKPKVLAENDLNFNLLTFLTTYLNKKNIENKELENFDFSELEYFSERYKYKKMVAYAEDFCIKNNLDQIIMIRKKNAYTITDPMQMFYGFNHDFGIATLSIYDKRPMLFYNFSLIRYIKGSNDFKILLEPGYKNHKFDDVVFDKENYKLINDKVLIHFQPVFETILNKGLDK
;
A
#
# COMPACT_ATOMS: atom_id res chain seq x y z
N MET A 1 12.09 19.84 -51.12
CA MET A 1 12.63 18.89 -50.12
C MET A 1 12.77 19.44 -48.69
N LYS A 2 11.96 20.43 -48.26
CA LYS A 2 12.00 20.95 -46.87
C LYS A 2 10.76 20.63 -46.03
N ILE A 3 9.64 20.25 -46.66
CA ILE A 3 8.35 20.06 -45.99
C ILE A 3 8.23 18.67 -45.32
N ILE A 4 8.90 17.64 -45.87
CA ILE A 4 8.89 16.28 -45.29
C ILE A 4 9.60 16.24 -43.93
N PHE A 5 10.60 17.10 -43.71
CA PHE A 5 11.33 17.15 -42.43
C PHE A 5 10.52 17.82 -41.32
N THR A 6 9.65 18.78 -41.65
CA THR A 6 8.84 19.50 -40.66
C THR A 6 7.68 18.66 -40.14
N ILE A 7 7.19 17.71 -40.94
CA ILE A 7 6.11 16.79 -40.55
C ILE A 7 6.65 15.68 -39.62
N LEU A 8 7.91 15.26 -39.76
CA LEU A 8 8.54 14.29 -38.84
C LEU A 8 8.77 14.87 -37.43
N VAL A 9 8.99 16.19 -37.32
CA VAL A 9 9.17 16.89 -36.03
C VAL A 9 7.83 17.11 -35.30
N PHE A 10 6.71 17.12 -36.03
CA PHE A 10 5.35 17.16 -35.47
C PHE A 10 4.72 15.75 -35.30
N LEU A 11 5.25 14.73 -35.99
CA LEU A 11 4.94 13.31 -35.81
C LEU A 11 5.83 12.63 -34.75
N ILE A 12 6.53 13.43 -33.94
CA ILE A 12 6.66 13.10 -32.53
C ILE A 12 5.34 13.62 -31.95
N PRO A 13 4.20 12.88 -32.02
CA PRO A 13 3.26 13.10 -30.95
C PRO A 13 4.14 12.91 -29.72
N LEU A 14 4.06 13.85 -28.79
CA LEU A 14 4.35 13.59 -27.39
C LEU A 14 4.21 12.09 -27.17
N CYS A 15 5.33 11.36 -27.25
CA CYS A 15 5.39 10.01 -26.77
C CYS A 15 5.17 10.33 -25.31
N SER A 16 3.92 10.28 -24.88
CA SER A 16 3.51 10.14 -23.51
C SER A 16 4.44 9.06 -23.03
N ILE A 17 5.57 9.47 -22.44
CA ILE A 17 6.67 8.58 -22.10
C ILE A 17 5.94 7.56 -21.24
N ALA A 18 5.78 6.35 -21.77
CA ALA A 18 5.03 5.32 -21.10
C ALA A 18 5.78 5.14 -19.78
N GLN A 19 5.22 5.68 -18.70
CA GLN A 19 5.96 5.79 -17.45
C GLN A 19 6.19 4.36 -16.97
N LYS A 20 7.45 3.93 -16.94
CA LYS A 20 7.78 2.58 -16.48
C LYS A 20 7.82 2.58 -14.97
N THR A 21 6.85 1.92 -14.36
CA THR A 21 6.65 1.91 -12.91
C THR A 21 7.04 0.56 -12.33
N GLY A 22 8.05 0.54 -11.46
CA GLY A 22 8.32 -0.62 -10.61
C GLY A 22 7.38 -0.63 -9.42
N ILE A 23 6.78 -1.77 -9.10
CA ILE A 23 6.11 -2.01 -7.82
C ILE A 23 7.04 -2.88 -6.97
N VAL A 24 7.35 -2.42 -5.77
CA VAL A 24 8.20 -3.15 -4.81
C VAL A 24 7.50 -3.22 -3.46
N SER A 25 7.60 -4.35 -2.77
CA SER A 25 6.86 -4.59 -1.53
C SER A 25 7.69 -5.37 -0.51
N ASN A 26 7.54 -5.02 0.76
CA ASN A 26 7.92 -5.89 1.89
C ASN A 26 6.72 -6.20 2.79
N VAL A 27 5.51 -6.12 2.23
CA VAL A 27 4.25 -6.54 2.88
C VAL A 27 3.64 -7.71 2.14
N ASN A 28 2.81 -8.48 2.85
CA ASN A 28 1.90 -9.42 2.22
C ASN A 28 0.83 -8.65 1.42
N TYR A 29 0.66 -8.95 0.13
CA TYR A 29 -0.37 -8.31 -0.71
C TYR A 29 -1.80 -8.77 -0.40
N GLN A 30 -1.97 -9.86 0.33
CA GLN A 30 -3.27 -10.42 0.64
C GLN A 30 -3.90 -9.70 1.83
N MET A 31 -5.11 -9.16 1.62
CA MET A 31 -5.90 -8.56 2.68
C MET A 31 -6.31 -9.62 3.70
N GLY A 32 -6.11 -9.34 4.99
CA GLY A 32 -6.47 -10.25 6.07
C GLY A 32 -7.78 -9.89 6.77
N TYR A 33 -8.40 -10.89 7.37
CA TYR A 33 -9.31 -10.74 8.49
C TYR A 33 -8.62 -11.20 9.77
N VAL A 34 -8.57 -10.33 10.78
CA VAL A 34 -7.87 -10.59 12.05
C VAL A 34 -8.84 -10.54 13.22
N TYR A 35 -8.88 -11.60 14.00
CA TYR A 35 -9.66 -11.65 15.23
C TYR A 35 -8.76 -11.45 16.46
N LEU A 36 -9.09 -10.42 17.24
CA LEU A 36 -8.33 -9.98 18.40
C LEU A 36 -9.06 -10.27 19.71
N LYS A 37 -8.35 -10.82 20.70
CA LYS A 37 -8.85 -11.01 22.07
C LYS A 37 -8.27 -9.96 23.02
N GLY A 38 -9.15 -9.36 23.82
CA GLY A 38 -8.79 -8.39 24.85
C GLY A 38 -8.84 -6.93 24.39
N ALA A 39 -8.96 -6.02 25.36
CA ALA A 39 -9.03 -4.57 25.13
C ALA A 39 -7.65 -3.89 25.17
N PHE A 40 -6.79 -4.37 26.08
CA PHE A 40 -5.48 -3.81 26.39
C PHE A 40 -4.42 -4.81 25.95
N LYS A 41 -3.57 -4.42 24.99
CA LYS A 41 -2.62 -5.31 24.28
C LYS A 41 -3.34 -6.52 23.65
N PRO A 42 -4.21 -6.27 22.66
CA PRO A 42 -4.97 -7.33 22.01
C PRO A 42 -4.06 -8.43 21.46
N LYS A 43 -4.46 -9.68 21.66
CA LYS A 43 -3.78 -10.85 21.09
C LYS A 43 -4.54 -11.36 19.87
N VAL A 44 -3.82 -11.64 18.80
CA VAL A 44 -4.35 -12.34 17.63
C VAL A 44 -4.72 -13.77 18.03
N LEU A 45 -5.97 -14.18 17.78
CA LEU A 45 -6.35 -15.60 17.89
C LEU A 45 -6.50 -16.27 16.52
N ALA A 46 -6.87 -15.50 15.50
CA ALA A 46 -7.05 -16.01 14.14
C ALA A 46 -6.74 -14.93 13.11
N GLU A 47 -6.18 -15.37 12.00
CA GLU A 47 -5.96 -14.59 10.78
C GLU A 47 -6.41 -15.44 9.59
N ASN A 48 -7.20 -14.85 8.70
CA ASN A 48 -7.69 -15.53 7.50
C ASN A 48 -7.59 -14.58 6.29
N ASP A 49 -7.35 -15.13 5.11
CA ASP A 49 -7.37 -14.36 3.88
C ASP A 49 -8.77 -13.85 3.54
N LEU A 50 -8.85 -12.60 3.10
CA LEU A 50 -10.02 -12.01 2.45
C LEU A 50 -9.78 -11.88 0.96
N ASN A 51 -10.83 -11.86 0.14
CA ASN A 51 -10.69 -11.80 -1.32
C ASN A 51 -10.35 -10.40 -1.85
N PHE A 52 -9.17 -9.88 -1.47
CA PHE A 52 -8.61 -8.64 -2.00
C PHE A 52 -7.08 -8.73 -2.03
N ASN A 53 -6.50 -8.36 -3.17
CA ASN A 53 -5.06 -8.38 -3.38
C ASN A 53 -4.55 -7.00 -3.83
N LEU A 54 -3.65 -6.40 -3.03
CA LEU A 54 -3.17 -5.04 -3.24
C LEU A 54 -2.35 -4.89 -4.53
N LEU A 55 -1.53 -5.88 -4.90
CA LEU A 55 -0.78 -5.85 -6.14
C LEU A 55 -1.72 -5.83 -7.35
N THR A 56 -2.72 -6.71 -7.34
CA THR A 56 -3.75 -6.76 -8.40
C THR A 56 -4.47 -5.43 -8.54
N PHE A 57 -4.84 -4.80 -7.41
CA PHE A 57 -5.44 -3.47 -7.40
C PHE A 57 -4.52 -2.42 -8.05
N LEU A 58 -3.25 -2.37 -7.64
CA LEU A 58 -2.28 -1.38 -8.14
C LEU A 58 -1.99 -1.56 -9.63
N THR A 59 -1.73 -2.79 -10.08
CA THR A 59 -1.54 -3.10 -11.50
C THR A 59 -2.77 -2.73 -12.32
N THR A 60 -3.98 -3.03 -11.83
CA THR A 60 -5.22 -2.63 -12.49
C THR A 60 -5.36 -1.11 -12.58
N TYR A 61 -5.04 -0.39 -11.50
CA TYR A 61 -5.07 1.07 -11.47
C TYR A 61 -4.09 1.70 -12.46
N LEU A 62 -2.84 1.22 -12.50
CA LEU A 62 -1.81 1.73 -13.40
C LEU A 62 -2.12 1.40 -14.87
N ASN A 63 -2.61 0.19 -15.15
CA ASN A 63 -3.04 -0.22 -16.49
C ASN A 63 -4.18 0.66 -17.02
N LYS A 64 -5.16 1.01 -16.19
CA LYS A 64 -6.24 1.95 -16.55
C LYS A 64 -5.72 3.34 -16.94
N LYS A 65 -4.54 3.73 -16.44
CA LYS A 65 -3.86 4.99 -16.77
C LYS A 65 -2.84 4.85 -17.91
N ASN A 66 -2.78 3.70 -18.59
CA ASN A 66 -1.80 3.39 -19.64
C ASN A 66 -0.34 3.49 -19.15
N ILE A 67 -0.08 3.10 -17.90
CA ILE A 67 1.25 3.10 -17.28
C ILE A 67 1.80 1.67 -17.32
N GLU A 68 2.96 1.47 -17.98
CA GLU A 68 3.68 0.20 -17.96
C GLU A 68 4.14 -0.09 -16.52
N ASN A 69 3.83 -1.28 -16.01
CA ASN A 69 4.20 -1.65 -14.65
C ASN A 69 4.62 -3.11 -14.54
N LYS A 70 5.54 -3.36 -13.60
CA LYS A 70 5.99 -4.69 -13.22
C LYS A 70 6.31 -4.72 -11.73
N GLU A 71 6.02 -5.85 -11.10
CA GLU A 71 6.56 -6.14 -9.78
C GLU A 71 8.06 -6.47 -9.87
N LEU A 72 8.82 -6.04 -8.88
CA LEU A 72 10.24 -6.36 -8.72
C LEU A 72 10.52 -6.79 -7.28
N GLU A 73 11.03 -8.00 -7.10
CA GLU A 73 11.28 -8.60 -5.78
C GLU A 73 12.68 -8.28 -5.21
N ASN A 74 13.59 -7.75 -6.04
CA ASN A 74 15.00 -7.53 -5.69
C ASN A 74 15.29 -6.16 -5.04
N PHE A 75 14.27 -5.48 -4.53
CA PHE A 75 14.42 -4.20 -3.84
C PHE A 75 14.76 -4.42 -2.36
N ASP A 76 15.90 -3.90 -1.91
CA ASP A 76 16.36 -4.03 -0.54
C ASP A 76 15.76 -2.90 0.32
N PHE A 77 14.77 -3.26 1.13
CA PHE A 77 14.12 -2.32 2.04
C PHE A 77 14.98 -1.90 3.23
N SER A 78 16.10 -2.58 3.51
CA SER A 78 17.04 -2.16 4.56
C SER A 78 17.71 -0.82 4.23
N GLU A 79 17.91 -0.54 2.93
CA GLU A 79 18.38 0.75 2.44
C GLU A 79 17.41 1.90 2.77
N LEU A 80 16.13 1.58 3.03
CA LEU A 80 15.08 2.52 3.44
C LEU A 80 14.70 2.43 4.93
N GLU A 81 15.49 1.77 5.77
CA GLU A 81 15.14 1.51 7.17
C GLU A 81 14.88 2.82 7.95
N TYR A 82 15.66 3.86 7.68
CA TYR A 82 15.66 5.12 8.42
C TYR A 82 14.86 6.24 7.73
N PHE A 83 13.74 5.92 7.07
CA PHE A 83 13.00 6.87 6.23
C PHE A 83 12.59 8.18 6.95
N SER A 84 12.49 8.17 8.29
CA SER A 84 12.23 9.36 9.12
C SER A 84 13.49 10.18 9.48
N GLU A 85 14.69 9.69 9.18
CA GLU A 85 15.97 10.32 9.52
C GLU A 85 16.52 11.14 8.35
N ARG A 86 16.30 12.46 8.43
CA ARG A 86 16.68 13.44 7.38
C ARG A 86 18.12 13.33 6.88
N TYR A 87 19.06 12.88 7.71
CA TYR A 87 20.48 12.80 7.36
C TYR A 87 20.85 11.55 6.51
N LYS A 88 20.07 10.48 6.57
CA LYS A 88 20.24 9.27 5.73
C LYS A 88 19.44 9.32 4.44
N TYR A 89 18.56 10.31 4.33
CA TYR A 89 17.62 10.49 3.24
C TYR A 89 18.29 10.60 1.85
N LYS A 90 19.45 11.27 1.75
CA LYS A 90 20.19 11.35 0.48
C LYS A 90 20.67 9.99 -0.02
N LYS A 91 21.07 9.08 0.89
CA LYS A 91 21.51 7.73 0.50
C LYS A 91 20.35 6.90 -0.02
N MET A 92 19.18 7.02 0.62
CA MET A 92 17.94 6.36 0.19
C MET A 92 17.54 6.80 -1.22
N VAL A 93 17.57 8.11 -1.47
CA VAL A 93 17.26 8.67 -2.79
C VAL A 93 18.25 8.16 -3.84
N ALA A 94 19.55 8.14 -3.54
CA ALA A 94 20.56 7.61 -4.46
C ALA A 94 20.33 6.11 -4.75
N TYR A 95 19.98 5.31 -3.74
CA TYR A 95 19.64 3.91 -3.92
C TYR A 95 18.42 3.71 -4.84
N ALA A 96 17.36 4.49 -4.63
CA ALA A 96 16.16 4.43 -5.47
C ALA A 96 16.44 4.88 -6.91
N GLU A 97 17.28 5.90 -7.11
CA GLU A 97 17.75 6.35 -8.43
C GLU A 97 18.52 5.24 -9.16
N ASP A 98 19.51 4.64 -8.49
CA ASP A 98 20.29 3.53 -9.04
C ASP A 98 19.39 2.34 -9.39
N PHE A 99 18.40 2.04 -8.55
CA PHE A 99 17.42 0.98 -8.81
C PHE A 99 16.58 1.29 -10.06
N CYS A 100 16.12 2.54 -10.23
CA CYS A 100 15.43 2.98 -11.44
C CYS A 100 16.30 2.82 -12.70
N ILE A 101 17.55 3.29 -12.65
CA ILE A 101 18.49 3.22 -13.77
C ILE A 101 18.74 1.77 -14.18
N LYS A 102 19.08 0.90 -13.22
CA LYS A 102 19.37 -0.52 -13.47
C LYS A 102 18.18 -1.28 -14.08
N ASN A 103 16.96 -0.94 -13.68
CA ASN A 103 15.75 -1.65 -14.11
C ASN A 103 15.00 -0.98 -15.27
N ASN A 104 15.56 0.11 -15.84
CA ASN A 104 14.94 0.94 -16.86
C ASN A 104 13.53 1.43 -16.45
N LEU A 105 13.43 2.03 -15.27
CA LEU A 105 12.20 2.59 -14.71
C LEU A 105 12.24 4.12 -14.72
N ASP A 106 11.05 4.72 -14.74
CA ASP A 106 10.85 6.16 -14.54
C ASP A 106 10.40 6.47 -13.11
N GLN A 107 9.77 5.51 -12.44
CA GLN A 107 9.35 5.64 -11.05
C GLN A 107 9.22 4.29 -10.35
N ILE A 108 9.15 4.35 -9.02
CA ILE A 108 8.92 3.19 -8.15
C ILE A 108 7.76 3.53 -7.21
N ILE A 109 6.80 2.62 -7.09
CA ILE A 109 5.81 2.58 -6.01
C ILE A 109 6.27 1.53 -5.00
N MET A 110 6.61 1.98 -3.79
CA MET A 110 7.05 1.17 -2.68
C MET A 110 5.90 0.96 -1.71
N ILE A 111 5.68 -0.29 -1.32
CA ILE A 111 4.71 -0.69 -0.31
C ILE A 111 5.51 -1.15 0.90
N ARG A 112 5.69 -0.24 1.86
CA ARG A 112 6.63 -0.38 2.97
C ARG A 112 5.89 -0.64 4.27
N LYS A 113 6.09 -1.81 4.87
CA LYS A 113 5.64 -2.16 6.21
C LYS A 113 6.07 -1.10 7.23
N LYS A 114 5.18 -0.74 8.14
CA LYS A 114 5.56 0.07 9.30
C LYS A 114 6.33 -0.80 10.30
N ASN A 115 7.59 -0.45 10.55
CA ASN A 115 8.50 -1.21 11.41
C ASN A 115 8.91 -0.48 12.70
N ALA A 116 8.56 0.80 12.85
CA ALA A 116 8.84 1.60 14.04
C ALA A 116 7.56 2.27 14.56
N TYR A 117 7.39 2.25 15.88
CA TYR A 117 6.21 2.75 16.58
C TYR A 117 6.65 3.51 17.82
N THR A 118 6.02 4.66 18.06
CA THR A 118 6.11 5.32 19.37
C THR A 118 5.13 4.65 20.35
N ILE A 119 5.32 4.87 21.65
CA ILE A 119 4.43 4.31 22.70
C ILE A 119 2.97 4.76 22.51
N THR A 120 2.76 5.95 21.93
CA THR A 120 1.43 6.53 21.69
C THR A 120 0.88 6.23 20.31
N ASP A 121 1.59 5.44 19.49
CA ASP A 121 1.18 5.11 18.13
C ASP A 121 0.08 4.05 18.15
N PRO A 122 -1.17 4.38 17.77
CA PRO A 122 -2.26 3.42 17.81
C PRO A 122 -2.03 2.25 16.85
N MET A 123 -1.21 2.43 15.80
CA MET A 123 -0.91 1.34 14.86
C MET A 123 -0.06 0.24 15.49
N GLN A 124 0.56 0.48 16.66
CA GLN A 124 1.33 -0.54 17.37
C GLN A 124 0.49 -1.78 17.69
N MET A 125 -0.84 -1.64 17.83
CA MET A 125 -1.72 -2.77 18.07
C MET A 125 -1.75 -3.80 16.92
N PHE A 126 -1.35 -3.40 15.71
CA PHE A 126 -1.27 -4.25 14.52
C PHE A 126 0.16 -4.76 14.26
N TYR A 127 1.09 -4.53 15.19
CA TYR A 127 2.45 -5.02 15.07
C TYR A 127 2.51 -6.54 15.22
N GLY A 128 3.28 -7.19 14.35
CA GLY A 128 3.50 -8.64 14.37
C GLY A 128 2.37 -9.49 13.78
N PHE A 129 1.37 -8.87 13.16
CA PHE A 129 0.32 -9.61 12.45
C PHE A 129 0.90 -10.22 11.17
N ASN A 130 0.33 -11.35 10.73
CA ASN A 130 0.70 -11.98 9.46
C ASN A 130 0.24 -11.15 8.27
N HIS A 131 -0.90 -10.45 8.40
CA HIS A 131 -1.38 -9.48 7.42
C HIS A 131 -1.00 -8.05 7.81
N ASP A 132 -0.43 -7.32 6.86
CA ASP A 132 -0.07 -5.91 7.04
C ASP A 132 -1.25 -4.96 6.85
N PHE A 133 -2.37 -5.45 6.32
CA PHE A 133 -3.60 -4.70 6.16
C PHE A 133 -4.81 -5.62 6.10
N GLY A 134 -5.98 -5.11 6.46
CA GLY A 134 -7.14 -5.96 6.60
C GLY A 134 -8.26 -5.38 7.42
N ILE A 135 -9.17 -6.25 7.84
CA ILE A 135 -10.24 -5.95 8.77
C ILE A 135 -9.93 -6.65 10.09
N ALA A 136 -9.83 -5.89 11.17
CA ALA A 136 -9.65 -6.40 12.51
C ALA A 136 -10.95 -6.29 13.31
N THR A 137 -11.21 -7.25 14.18
CA THR A 137 -12.32 -7.22 15.15
C THR A 137 -11.79 -7.52 16.54
N LEU A 138 -12.40 -6.91 17.56
CA LEU A 138 -12.06 -7.13 18.96
C LEU A 138 -13.17 -7.94 19.63
N SER A 139 -12.80 -8.95 20.42
CA SER A 139 -13.73 -9.87 21.08
C SER A 139 -14.79 -9.18 21.93
N ILE A 140 -14.46 -7.99 22.46
CA ILE A 140 -15.34 -7.17 23.31
C ILE A 140 -16.24 -6.21 22.52
N TYR A 141 -15.98 -6.00 21.22
CA TYR A 141 -16.71 -5.06 20.37
C TYR A 141 -17.25 -5.76 19.12
N ASP A 142 -18.32 -6.51 19.29
CA ASP A 142 -18.87 -7.41 18.28
C ASP A 142 -19.59 -6.76 17.09
N LYS A 143 -19.73 -5.44 17.15
CA LYS A 143 -20.31 -4.61 16.09
C LYS A 143 -19.35 -3.57 15.52
N ARG A 144 -18.08 -3.54 15.97
CA ARG A 144 -17.10 -2.49 15.62
C ARG A 144 -15.82 -3.05 15.00
N PRO A 145 -15.89 -3.61 13.79
CA PRO A 145 -14.70 -3.94 13.02
C PRO A 145 -13.93 -2.66 12.62
N MET A 146 -12.66 -2.86 12.31
CA MET A 146 -11.71 -1.80 11.98
C MET A 146 -10.97 -2.18 10.71
N LEU A 147 -11.07 -1.37 9.65
CA LEU A 147 -10.11 -1.44 8.56
C LEU A 147 -8.77 -0.94 9.08
N PHE A 148 -7.70 -1.67 8.87
CA PHE A 148 -6.33 -1.25 9.18
C PHE A 148 -5.42 -1.43 7.97
N TYR A 149 -4.42 -0.57 7.86
CA TYR A 149 -3.34 -0.67 6.88
C TYR A 149 -2.05 -0.19 7.55
N ASN A 150 -1.25 -1.16 7.98
CA ASN A 150 -0.04 -0.98 8.77
C ASN A 150 1.22 -0.87 7.89
N PHE A 151 1.08 -0.11 6.80
CA PHE A 151 2.11 0.10 5.80
C PHE A 151 1.93 1.47 5.14
N SER A 152 2.97 1.94 4.47
CA SER A 152 2.95 3.17 3.68
C SER A 152 3.04 2.85 2.19
N LEU A 153 2.31 3.61 1.35
CA LEU A 153 2.64 3.72 -0.07
C LEU A 153 3.54 4.93 -0.26
N ILE A 154 4.70 4.72 -0.85
CA ILE A 154 5.71 5.76 -1.11
C ILE A 154 6.03 5.73 -2.61
N ARG A 155 6.18 6.91 -3.22
CA ARG A 155 6.58 7.06 -4.61
C ARG A 155 7.95 7.72 -4.71
N TYR A 156 8.80 7.13 -5.53
CA TYR A 156 10.02 7.76 -6.01
C TYR A 156 9.93 7.99 -7.53
N ILE A 157 10.37 9.15 -8.01
CA ILE A 157 10.45 9.46 -9.45
C ILE A 157 11.93 9.61 -9.79
N LYS A 158 12.40 8.99 -10.87
CA LYS A 158 13.79 9.08 -11.32
C LYS A 158 14.20 10.55 -11.51
N GLY A 159 15.36 10.93 -10.97
CA GLY A 159 15.86 12.30 -10.92
C GLY A 159 15.25 13.17 -9.82
N SER A 160 14.34 12.64 -9.00
CA SER A 160 13.83 13.34 -7.82
C SER A 160 14.86 13.33 -6.69
N ASN A 161 14.90 14.42 -5.94
CA ASN A 161 15.68 14.52 -4.69
C ASN A 161 14.91 14.06 -3.45
N ASP A 162 13.66 13.62 -3.64
CA ASP A 162 12.72 13.33 -2.56
C ASP A 162 11.78 12.16 -2.89
N PHE A 163 11.27 11.51 -1.85
CA PHE A 163 10.18 10.54 -1.91
C PHE A 163 8.87 11.20 -1.55
N LYS A 164 7.80 10.83 -2.26
CA LYS A 164 6.45 11.27 -1.96
C LYS A 164 5.68 10.21 -1.20
N ILE A 165 5.20 10.53 0.00
CA ILE A 165 4.30 9.65 0.75
C ILE A 165 2.89 9.77 0.14
N LEU A 166 2.40 8.69 -0.47
CA LEU A 166 1.08 8.63 -1.08
C LEU A 166 0.02 8.26 -0.05
N LEU A 167 0.33 7.26 0.78
CA LEU A 167 -0.49 6.76 1.88
C LEU A 167 0.38 6.58 3.13
N GLU A 168 -0.05 7.16 4.25
CA GLU A 168 0.49 6.87 5.57
C GLU A 168 -0.30 5.74 6.23
N PRO A 169 0.29 4.97 7.18
CA PRO A 169 -0.41 3.92 7.90
C PRO A 169 -1.60 4.46 8.70
N GLY A 170 -2.65 3.67 8.82
CA GLY A 170 -3.86 4.13 9.52
C GLY A 170 -4.92 3.06 9.68
N TYR A 171 -6.04 3.49 10.27
CA TYR A 171 -7.21 2.65 10.47
C TYR A 171 -8.51 3.47 10.38
N LYS A 172 -9.62 2.76 10.12
CA LYS A 172 -10.98 3.31 10.10
C LYS A 172 -11.92 2.36 10.84
N ASN A 173 -12.70 2.93 11.74
CA ASN A 173 -13.70 2.19 12.51
C ASN A 173 -15.08 2.43 11.93
N HIS A 174 -15.92 1.40 11.94
CA HIS A 174 -17.33 1.51 11.63
C HIS A 174 -18.16 0.72 12.63
N LYS A 175 -19.29 1.27 13.08
CA LYS A 175 -20.24 0.56 13.95
C LYS A 175 -21.40 0.06 13.10
N PHE A 176 -21.58 -1.25 13.07
CA PHE A 176 -22.72 -1.91 12.43
C PHE A 176 -23.89 -2.04 13.41
N ASP A 177 -25.10 -2.22 12.87
CA ASP A 177 -26.32 -2.43 13.68
C ASP A 177 -26.34 -3.80 14.34
N ASP A 178 -25.82 -4.81 13.63
CA ASP A 178 -25.80 -6.21 14.04
C ASP A 178 -24.39 -6.67 14.41
N VAL A 179 -24.32 -7.82 15.08
CA VAL A 179 -23.05 -8.53 15.30
C VAL A 179 -22.48 -8.96 13.96
N VAL A 180 -21.17 -8.76 13.77
CA VAL A 180 -20.53 -8.98 12.47
C VAL A 180 -19.51 -10.11 12.42
N PHE A 181 -19.20 -10.73 13.56
CA PHE A 181 -18.28 -11.87 13.61
C PHE A 181 -18.78 -12.98 14.52
N ASP A 182 -18.40 -14.19 14.14
CA ASP A 182 -18.61 -15.42 14.88
C ASP A 182 -17.45 -15.62 15.86
N LYS A 183 -17.78 -15.58 17.16
CA LYS A 183 -16.83 -15.72 18.27
C LYS A 183 -16.28 -17.15 18.41
N GLU A 184 -17.02 -18.14 17.94
CA GLU A 184 -16.68 -19.55 18.07
C GLU A 184 -15.76 -19.98 16.92
N ASN A 185 -16.07 -19.52 15.71
CA ASN A 185 -15.33 -19.87 14.50
C ASN A 185 -14.26 -18.85 14.09
N TYR A 186 -14.17 -17.71 14.79
CA TYR A 186 -13.22 -16.62 14.55
C TYR A 186 -13.22 -16.13 13.09
N LYS A 187 -14.43 -15.91 12.54
CA LYS A 187 -14.67 -15.47 11.16
C LYS A 187 -15.71 -14.35 11.12
N LEU A 188 -15.73 -13.60 10.03
CA LEU A 188 -16.86 -12.71 9.73
C LEU A 188 -18.11 -13.57 9.49
N ILE A 189 -19.27 -13.11 9.96
CA ILE A 189 -20.55 -13.84 9.79
C ILE A 189 -20.98 -13.85 8.32
N ASN A 190 -20.72 -12.76 7.61
CA ASN A 190 -21.05 -12.58 6.20
C ASN A 190 -20.18 -11.47 5.57
N ASP A 191 -20.38 -11.24 4.28
CA ASP A 191 -19.59 -10.28 3.50
C ASP A 191 -19.93 -8.82 3.75
N LYS A 192 -20.95 -8.48 4.57
CA LYS A 192 -21.39 -7.09 4.80
C LYS A 192 -20.23 -6.19 5.23
N VAL A 193 -19.32 -6.71 6.06
CA VAL A 193 -18.15 -5.95 6.54
C VAL A 193 -17.14 -5.70 5.42
N LEU A 194 -16.89 -6.72 4.58
CA LEU A 194 -16.00 -6.58 3.42
C LEU A 194 -16.60 -5.62 2.37
N ILE A 195 -17.88 -5.79 2.05
CA ILE A 195 -18.63 -4.91 1.14
C ILE A 195 -18.58 -3.44 1.60
N HIS A 196 -18.55 -3.19 2.92
CA HIS A 196 -18.37 -1.85 3.45
C HIS A 196 -16.94 -1.33 3.33
N PHE A 197 -15.94 -2.09 3.82
CA PHE A 197 -14.59 -1.58 3.95
C PHE A 197 -13.73 -1.65 2.70
N GLN A 198 -13.98 -2.59 1.79
CA GLN A 198 -13.20 -2.69 0.55
C GLN A 198 -13.33 -1.41 -0.29
N PRO A 199 -14.54 -0.89 -0.61
CA PRO A 199 -14.67 0.38 -1.34
C PRO A 199 -14.04 1.58 -0.61
N VAL A 200 -14.09 1.57 0.73
CA VAL A 200 -13.44 2.60 1.56
C VAL A 200 -11.93 2.56 1.38
N PHE A 201 -11.34 1.35 1.42
CA PHE A 201 -9.90 1.17 1.24
C PHE A 201 -9.45 1.53 -0.18
N GLU A 202 -10.18 1.06 -1.20
CA GLU A 202 -9.93 1.43 -2.60
C GLU A 202 -10.00 2.95 -2.81
N THR A 203 -10.95 3.64 -2.18
CA THR A 203 -11.05 5.10 -2.22
C THR A 203 -9.83 5.78 -1.58
N ILE A 204 -9.33 5.25 -0.46
CA ILE A 204 -8.12 5.75 0.20
C ILE A 204 -6.90 5.58 -0.72
N LEU A 205 -6.76 4.39 -1.33
CA LEU A 205 -5.67 4.09 -2.26
C LEU A 205 -5.71 4.99 -3.50
N ASN A 206 -6.86 5.10 -4.16
CA ASN A 206 -7.05 5.98 -5.34
C ASN A 206 -6.65 7.42 -5.01
N LYS A 207 -7.17 7.98 -3.90
CA LYS A 207 -6.81 9.34 -3.45
C LYS A 207 -5.32 9.50 -3.21
N GLY A 208 -4.63 8.48 -2.71
CA GLY A 208 -3.18 8.50 -2.53
C GLY A 208 -2.44 8.49 -3.86
N LEU A 209 -2.86 7.64 -4.79
CA LEU A 209 -2.23 7.44 -6.10
C LEU A 209 -2.49 8.59 -7.09
N ASP A 210 -3.57 9.35 -6.89
CA ASP A 210 -3.91 10.53 -7.69
C ASP A 210 -3.11 11.79 -7.30
N LYS A 211 -2.33 11.74 -6.21
CA LYS A 211 -1.49 12.88 -5.78
C LYS A 211 -0.29 13.09 -6.71
#